data_AF-A0A348YC68-F1
#
_entry.id   AF-A0A348YC68-F1
#
_cell.length_a   1.000
_cell.length_b   1.000
_cell.length_c   1.000
_cell.angle_alpha   90.00
_cell.angle_beta   90.00
_cell.angle_gamma   90.00
#
_symmetry.space_group_name_H-M   'P 1'
#
loop_
_entity.id
_entity.type
_entity.pdbx_description
1 polymer ?
#
loop_
_entity_poly.entity_id
_entity_poly.type
_entity_poly.pdbx_seq_one_letter_code
_entity_poly.pdbx_strand_id
1 'polypeptide(L)' 'ANHNWAVTYRRGVLLLRYLGMERNEAWDILQQAREILRPRLIGVQAVTPRIWLT' A
#
# COMPACT_ATOMS: atom_id res chain seq x y z
N ALA A 1 19.81 0.98 -3.32
CA ALA A 1 18.36 1.24 -3.53
C ALA A 1 17.79 1.76 -2.22
N ASN A 2 17.62 3.07 -2.11
CA ASN A 2 16.93 3.65 -0.97
C ASN A 2 15.44 3.37 -1.20
N HIS A 3 14.90 2.35 -0.53
CA HIS A 3 13.49 2.02 -0.67
C HIS A 3 12.74 3.03 0.19
N ASN A 4 12.04 3.97 -0.45
CA ASN A 4 11.14 4.92 0.21
C ASN A 4 9.92 4.21 0.81
N TRP A 5 10.03 2.95 1.22
CA TRP A 5 8.98 2.16 1.80
C TRP A 5 9.54 1.04 2.68
N ALA A 6 8.74 0.59 3.63
CA ALA A 6 9.04 -0.55 4.49
C ALA A 6 7.79 -1.41 4.73
N VAL A 7 8.00 -2.70 4.95
CA VAL A 7 6.93 -3.66 5.30
C VAL A 7 7.20 -4.24 6.68
N THR A 8 6.16 -4.33 7.50
CA THR A 8 6.16 -5.08 8.76
C THR A 8 5.06 -6.11 8.72
N TYR A 9 5.38 -7.36 9.02
CA TYR A 9 4.40 -8.43 9.18
C TYR A 9 4.47 -9.00 10.58
N ARG A 10 3.35 -8.95 11.32
CA ARG A 10 3.28 -9.52 12.67
C ARG A 10 1.88 -10.04 12.96
N ARG A 11 1.78 -11.27 13.48
CA ARG A 11 0.52 -11.88 13.95
C ARG A 11 -0.62 -11.76 12.92
N GLY A 12 -0.33 -12.03 11.64
CA GLY A 12 -1.33 -11.95 10.56
C GLY A 12 -1.59 -10.55 10.00
N VAL A 13 -0.99 -9.50 10.58
CA VAL A 13 -1.15 -8.13 10.12
C VAL A 13 0.04 -7.70 9.27
N LEU A 14 -0.22 -7.23 8.05
CA LEU A 14 0.77 -6.61 7.17
C LEU A 14 0.59 -5.08 7.20
N LEU A 15 1.67 -4.37 7.52
CA LEU A 15 1.75 -2.92 7.42
C LEU A 15 2.77 -2.54 6.34
N LEU A 16 2.30 -1.86 5.30
CA LEU A 16 3.14 -1.19 4.31
C LEU A 16 3.18 0.31 4.64
N ARG A 17 4.39 0.86 4.77
CA ARG A 17 4.63 2.27 5.06
C ARG A 17 5.47 2.89 3.95
N TYR A 18 5.04 4.03 3.42
CA TYR A 18 5.88 4.91 2.60
C TYR A 18 6.71 5.82 3.51
N LEU A 19 7.99 6.01 3.17
CA LEU A 19 9.02 6.74 3.95
C LEU A 19 9.55 7.98 3.21
N GLY A 20 9.10 8.23 1.98
CA GLY A 20 9.46 9.44 1.25
C GLY A 20 8.56 10.63 1.60
N MET A 21 8.70 11.70 0.82
CA MET A 21 7.99 12.97 1.05
C MET A 21 6.99 13.31 -0.06
N GLU A 22 7.02 12.58 -1.18
CA GLU A 22 6.18 12.88 -2.34
C GLU A 22 4.85 12.13 -2.26
N ARG A 23 3.75 12.89 -2.16
CA ARG A 23 2.39 12.34 -2.04
C ARG A 23 2.04 11.43 -3.22
N ASN A 24 2.34 11.88 -4.44
CA ASN A 24 1.96 11.13 -5.63
C ASN A 24 2.75 9.80 -5.71
N GLU A 25 4.02 9.80 -5.33
CA GLU A 25 4.81 8.56 -5.22
C GLU A 25 4.22 7.61 -4.16
N ALA A 26 3.80 8.15 -3.00
CA ALA A 26 3.11 7.37 -1.99
C ALA A 26 1.83 6.72 -2.54
N TRP A 27 1.02 7.47 -3.29
CA TRP A 27 -0.21 6.98 -3.90
C TRP A 27 0.07 5.88 -4.91
N ASP A 28 1.03 6.08 -5.82
CA ASP A 28 1.38 5.10 -6.84
C ASP A 28 1.85 3.78 -6.23
N ILE A 29 2.73 3.84 -5.22
CA ILE A 29 3.23 2.65 -4.53
C ILE A 29 2.12 1.94 -3.76
N LEU A 30 1.31 2.68 -3.00
CA LEU A 30 0.24 2.09 -2.20
C LEU A 30 -0.90 1.55 -3.07
N GLN A 31 -1.17 2.14 -4.23
CA GLN A 31 -2.14 1.65 -5.21
C GLN A 31 -1.68 0.30 -5.78
N GLN A 32 -0.45 0.23 -6.30
CA GLN A 32 0.12 -1.01 -6.83
C GLN A 32 0.14 -2.13 -5.77
N ALA A 33 0.56 -1.81 -4.55
CA ALA A 33 0.55 -2.77 -3.45
C ALA A 33 -0.88 -3.24 -3.13
N ARG A 34 -1.87 -2.34 -3.15
CA ARG A 34 -3.27 -2.69 -2.88
C ARG A 34 -3.84 -3.62 -3.95
N GLU A 35 -3.56 -3.38 -5.22
CA GLU A 35 -3.96 -4.23 -6.35
C GLU A 35 -3.46 -5.66 -6.21
N ILE A 36 -2.25 -5.81 -5.71
CA ILE A 36 -1.60 -7.13 -5.55
C ILE A 36 -2.01 -7.81 -4.24
N LEU A 37 -1.92 -7.09 -3.12
CA LEU A 37 -2.00 -7.68 -1.79
C LEU A 37 -3.44 -7.94 -1.36
N ARG A 38 -4.38 -7.06 -1.70
CA ARG A 38 -5.77 -7.19 -1.24
C ARG A 38 -6.45 -8.49 -1.70
N PRO A 39 -6.43 -8.86 -2.99
CA PRO A 39 -7.03 -10.13 -3.41
C PRO A 39 -6.32 -11.35 -2.80
N ARG A 40 -5.01 -11.26 -2.58
CA ARG A 40 -4.20 -12.38 -2.04
C ARG A 40 -4.34 -12.57 -0.54
N LEU A 41 -4.48 -11.50 0.23
CA LEU A 41 -4.50 -11.55 1.69
C LEU A 41 -5.90 -11.67 2.25
N ILE A 42 -6.90 -11.08 1.59
CA ILE A 42 -8.28 -11.03 2.12
C ILE A 42 -9.35 -11.50 1.13
N GLY A 43 -8.97 -11.93 -0.09
CA GLY A 43 -9.93 -12.46 -1.08
C GLY A 43 -10.85 -11.40 -1.71
N VAL A 44 -10.56 -10.11 -1.52
CA VAL A 44 -11.38 -9.00 -2.02
C VAL A 44 -10.62 -8.22 -3.08
N GLN A 45 -11.31 -7.86 -4.17
CA GLN A 45 -10.75 -7.02 -5.22
C GLN A 45 -10.26 -5.66 -4.70
N ALA A 46 -9.23 -5.14 -5.33
CA ALA A 46 -8.73 -3.80 -5.07
C ALA A 46 -9.71 -2.74 -5.55
N VAL A 47 -9.94 -1.75 -4.70
CA VAL A 47 -10.72 -0.55 -5.00
C VAL A 47 -9.93 0.65 -4.46
N THR A 48 -9.83 1.68 -5.28
CA THR A 48 -9.19 2.95 -4.92
C THR A 48 -9.89 3.56 -3.70
N PRO A 49 -9.17 3.88 -2.61
CA PRO A 49 -9.78 4.52 -1.45
C PRO A 49 -10.39 5.88 -1.81
N ARG A 50 -11.62 6.15 -1.38
CA ARG A 50 -12.28 7.44 -1.61
C ARG A 50 -11.47 8.64 -1.09
N ILE A 51 -10.74 8.45 0.01
CA ILE A 51 -9.86 9.47 0.61
C ILE A 51 -8.69 9.90 -0.29
N TRP A 52 -8.40 9.17 -1.38
CA TRP A 52 -7.38 9.55 -2.36
C TRP A 52 -7.97 10.35 -3.53
N LEU A 53 -9.30 10.48 -3.58
CA LEU A 53 -10.02 11.21 -4.62
C LEU A 53 -10.44 12.62 -4.17
N THR A 54 -10.09 13.01 -2.95
CA THR A 54 -10.38 14.31 -2.31
C THR A 54 -9.07 14.95 -1.87
#